data_AF-A0A956GKK4-F1
#
_entry.id   AF-A0A956GKK4-F1
#
_cell.length_a   1.000
_cell.length_b   1.000
_cell.length_c   1.000
_cell.angle_alpha   90.00
_cell.angle_beta   90.00
_cell.angle_gamma   90.00
#
_symmetry.space_group_name_H-M   'P 1'
#
loop_
_entity.id
_entity.type
_entity.pdbx_description
1 polymer ?
#
loop_
_entity_poly.entity_id
_entity_poly.type
_entity_poly.pdbx_seq_one_letter_code
_entity_poly.pdbx_strand_id
1 'polypeptide(L)'
;MNVRVVLFVAAAALASVAGAGLSGCGPSAQVQAARSASYGGADRDVVFEAAAQAVAEKYEIDQASQSDAALRTVPEWYEPEGNHERKDADDHIMIRAGSIELAFYVAVVGDQSAWRVEVTPLALQVVQGSPQPRELKPDDPAMPGWVEGKLDDLRVAIHERVMSAIGSGAAAPPAAP
;
A
#
# COMPACT_ATOMS: atom_id res chain seq x y z
N MET A 1 28.60 60.79 2.56
CA MET A 1 29.68 60.23 1.71
C MET A 1 29.09 59.17 0.82
N ASN A 2 29.09 59.44 -0.48
CA ASN A 2 28.60 58.56 -1.53
C ASN A 2 29.72 57.62 -1.97
N VAL A 3 29.46 56.32 -2.03
CA VAL A 3 30.27 55.41 -2.87
C VAL A 3 29.31 54.49 -3.63
N ARG A 4 29.21 54.75 -4.93
CA ARG A 4 28.64 53.88 -5.96
C ARG A 4 29.75 52.95 -6.46
N VAL A 5 29.52 51.64 -6.56
CA VAL A 5 30.36 50.75 -7.38
C VAL A 5 29.47 49.78 -8.18
N VAL A 6 29.34 50.16 -9.44
CA VAL A 6 29.29 49.44 -10.72
C VAL A 6 29.02 47.93 -10.77
N LEU A 7 27.97 47.61 -11.54
CA LEU A 7 27.61 46.38 -12.27
C LEU A 7 28.80 45.53 -12.79
N PHE A 8 28.71 44.22 -12.62
CA PHE A 8 29.10 43.27 -13.67
C PHE A 8 27.87 42.45 -14.06
N VAL A 9 27.38 42.70 -15.27
CA VAL A 9 26.41 41.87 -15.98
C VAL A 9 27.20 40.80 -16.71
N ALA A 10 27.01 39.54 -16.34
CA ALA A 10 27.31 38.40 -17.19
C ALA A 10 25.97 37.80 -17.61
N ALA A 11 25.62 38.03 -18.88
CA ALA A 11 24.48 37.46 -19.55
C ALA A 11 24.92 36.30 -20.43
N ALA A 12 23.97 35.38 -20.64
CA ALA A 12 23.91 34.31 -21.65
C ALA A 12 24.70 33.01 -21.31
N ALA A 13 24.16 31.81 -21.52
CA ALA A 13 22.84 31.39 -21.98
C ALA A 13 22.72 29.84 -21.90
N LEU A 14 21.46 29.38 -21.85
CA LEU A 14 20.92 28.15 -22.46
C LEU A 14 21.42 26.77 -22.00
N ALA A 15 20.56 26.08 -21.24
CA ALA A 15 19.85 24.86 -21.68
C ALA A 15 19.14 24.28 -20.43
N SER A 16 17.89 24.69 -20.17
CA SER A 16 16.71 23.92 -20.57
C SER A 16 16.64 22.55 -19.89
N VAL A 17 15.90 22.53 -18.78
CA VAL A 17 15.08 21.44 -18.25
C VAL A 17 15.34 20.11 -18.95
N ALA A 18 16.06 19.21 -18.27
CA ALA A 18 15.99 17.79 -18.59
C ALA A 18 14.51 17.41 -18.47
N GLY A 19 13.85 17.33 -19.62
CA GLY A 19 12.52 16.75 -19.74
C GLY A 19 12.63 15.33 -19.23
N ALA A 20 12.18 15.11 -18.00
CA ALA A 20 11.71 13.83 -17.56
C ALA A 20 10.65 13.45 -18.59
N GLY A 21 11.05 12.60 -19.53
CA GLY A 21 10.12 11.99 -20.46
C GLY A 21 9.03 11.38 -19.59
N LEU A 22 7.81 11.84 -19.79
CA LEU A 22 6.61 11.08 -19.48
C LEU A 22 6.65 9.84 -20.37
N SER A 23 7.58 8.93 -20.11
CA SER A 23 7.39 7.54 -20.47
C SER A 23 6.12 7.16 -19.73
N GLY A 24 5.04 7.00 -20.49
CA GLY A 24 3.83 6.37 -20.03
C GLY A 24 4.18 4.97 -19.56
N CYS A 25 4.65 4.88 -18.32
CA CYS A 25 4.62 3.69 -17.53
C CYS A 25 3.13 3.39 -17.40
N GLY A 26 2.64 2.49 -18.25
CA GLY A 26 1.28 1.99 -18.12
C GLY A 26 1.08 1.41 -16.72
N PRO A 27 -0.18 1.16 -16.32
CA PRO A 27 -0.51 0.66 -14.98
C PRO A 27 0.36 -0.55 -14.55
N SER A 28 0.76 -1.38 -15.51
CA SER A 28 1.66 -2.53 -15.31
C SER A 28 3.04 -2.16 -14.76
N ALA A 29 3.65 -1.07 -15.25
CA ALA A 29 4.98 -0.64 -14.80
C ALA A 29 4.94 -0.08 -13.38
N GLN A 30 3.83 0.58 -13.01
CA GLN A 30 3.63 1.08 -11.65
C GLN A 30 3.45 -0.06 -10.64
N VAL A 31 2.63 -1.06 -11.00
CA VAL A 31 2.47 -2.27 -10.18
C VAL A 31 3.81 -2.99 -10.02
N GLN A 32 4.59 -3.14 -11.09
CA GLN A 32 5.90 -3.79 -11.03
C GLN A 32 6.87 -3.03 -10.13
N ALA A 33 6.91 -1.69 -10.23
CA ALA A 33 7.73 -0.86 -9.37
C ALA A 33 7.32 -0.98 -7.89
N ALA A 34 6.02 -0.99 -7.59
CA ALA A 34 5.52 -1.16 -6.23
C ALA A 34 5.85 -2.55 -5.65
N ARG A 35 5.76 -3.62 -6.46
CA ARG A 35 6.10 -4.99 -6.04
C ARG A 35 7.57 -5.17 -5.69
N SER A 36 8.48 -4.47 -6.37
CA SER A 36 9.94 -4.58 -6.16
C SER A 36 10.54 -3.43 -5.35
N ALA A 37 9.71 -2.52 -4.82
CA ALA A 37 10.19 -1.33 -4.13
C ALA A 37 11.00 -1.68 -2.88
N SER A 38 12.13 -0.99 -2.72
CA SER A 38 12.90 -0.95 -1.47
C SER A 38 13.25 0.49 -1.10
N TYR A 39 13.15 0.81 0.18
CA TYR A 39 13.27 2.15 0.73
C TYR A 39 14.55 2.26 1.56
N GLY A 40 15.69 2.28 0.87
CA GLY A 40 17.01 2.40 1.51
C GLY A 40 17.25 3.78 2.12
N GLY A 41 17.88 3.81 3.31
CA GLY A 41 18.18 5.06 4.02
C GLY A 41 16.99 5.75 4.68
N ALA A 42 15.78 5.19 4.55
CA ALA A 42 14.60 5.64 5.26
C ALA A 42 14.55 5.08 6.70
N ASP A 43 13.90 5.82 7.58
CA ASP A 43 13.54 5.31 8.91
C ASP A 43 12.41 4.27 8.80
N ARG A 44 12.52 3.16 9.52
CA ARG A 44 11.56 2.05 9.48
C ARG A 44 10.15 2.52 9.88
N ASP A 45 10.07 3.36 10.90
CA ASP A 45 8.81 3.79 11.48
C ASP A 45 8.11 4.79 10.54
N VAL A 46 8.88 5.61 9.80
CA VAL A 46 8.34 6.45 8.72
C VAL A 46 7.75 5.61 7.60
N VAL A 47 8.43 4.52 7.19
CA VAL A 47 7.90 3.59 6.17
C VAL A 47 6.63 2.91 6.67
N PHE A 48 6.63 2.44 7.92
CA PHE A 48 5.48 1.77 8.52
C PHE A 48 4.27 2.71 8.66
N GLU A 49 4.46 3.92 9.16
CA GLU A 49 3.38 4.87 9.33
C GLU A 49 2.76 5.29 7.99
N ALA A 50 3.60 5.54 6.98
CA ALA A 50 3.11 5.83 5.63
C ALA A 50 2.33 4.65 5.04
N ALA A 51 2.79 3.42 5.25
CA ALA A 51 2.05 2.22 4.85
C ALA A 51 0.71 2.11 5.59
N ALA A 52 0.69 2.34 6.91
CA ALA A 52 -0.52 2.31 7.72
C ALA A 52 -1.53 3.38 7.27
N GLN A 53 -1.08 4.59 6.96
CA GLN A 53 -1.92 5.65 6.41
C GLN A 53 -2.54 5.24 5.06
N ALA A 54 -1.76 4.65 4.15
CA ALA A 54 -2.28 4.16 2.87
C ALA A 54 -3.29 3.02 3.03
N VAL A 55 -3.08 2.13 4.00
CA VAL A 55 -4.04 1.06 4.32
C VAL A 55 -5.34 1.66 4.86
N ALA A 56 -5.26 2.59 5.82
CA ALA A 56 -6.40 3.23 6.46
C ALA A 56 -7.28 4.06 5.50
N GLU A 57 -6.76 4.47 4.34
CA GLU A 57 -7.55 5.14 3.29
C GLU A 57 -8.53 4.19 2.59
N LYS A 58 -8.27 2.87 2.61
CA LYS A 58 -9.04 1.87 1.86
C LYS A 58 -9.68 0.80 2.73
N TYR A 59 -9.07 0.48 3.87
CA TYR A 59 -9.44 -0.65 4.72
C TYR A 59 -9.43 -0.23 6.19
N GLU A 60 -10.35 -0.80 6.98
CA GLU A 60 -10.31 -0.67 8.43
C GLU A 60 -9.18 -1.53 9.00
N ILE A 61 -8.45 -0.99 9.98
CA ILE A 61 -7.32 -1.67 10.64
C ILE A 61 -7.78 -2.28 11.95
N ASP A 62 -7.66 -3.60 12.08
CA ASP A 62 -7.99 -4.37 13.28
C ASP A 62 -6.83 -4.37 14.30
N GLN A 63 -5.59 -4.52 13.80
CA GLN A 63 -4.40 -4.56 14.63
C GLN A 63 -3.26 -3.78 13.98
N ALA A 64 -2.51 -3.03 14.76
CA ALA A 64 -1.27 -2.39 14.33
C ALA A 64 -0.24 -2.42 15.47
N SER A 65 1.00 -2.76 15.15
CA SER A 65 2.13 -2.83 16.07
C SER A 65 3.31 -2.08 15.48
N GLN A 66 3.68 -0.95 16.10
CA GLN A 66 4.85 -0.19 15.68
C GLN A 66 6.17 -0.92 16.01
N SER A 67 6.20 -1.71 17.10
CA SER A 67 7.38 -2.51 17.45
C SER A 67 7.68 -3.56 16.39
N ASP A 68 6.65 -4.24 15.91
CA ASP A 68 6.74 -5.27 14.86
C ASP A 68 6.71 -4.67 13.45
N ALA A 69 6.44 -3.35 13.34
CA ALA A 69 6.21 -2.63 12.09
C ALA A 69 5.20 -3.36 11.18
N ALA A 70 4.11 -3.84 11.76
CA ALA A 70 3.11 -4.64 11.08
C ALA A 70 1.67 -4.28 11.48
N LEU A 71 0.73 -4.56 10.59
CA LEU A 71 -0.70 -4.35 10.79
C LEU A 71 -1.54 -5.42 10.09
N ARG A 72 -2.79 -5.54 10.52
CA ARG A 72 -3.82 -6.40 9.93
C ARG A 72 -5.11 -5.61 9.73
N THR A 73 -5.75 -5.77 8.58
CA THR A 73 -7.08 -5.19 8.32
C THR A 73 -8.19 -6.02 8.96
N VAL A 74 -9.35 -5.39 9.20
CA VAL A 74 -10.58 -6.12 9.51
C VAL A 74 -10.91 -7.05 8.33
N PRO A 75 -11.24 -8.33 8.58
CA PRO A 75 -11.69 -9.22 7.52
C PRO A 75 -13.03 -8.79 6.94
N GLU A 76 -13.15 -8.84 5.62
CA GLU A 76 -14.37 -8.55 4.90
C GLU A 76 -14.80 -9.73 4.04
N TRP A 77 -16.11 -9.90 3.91
CA TRP A 77 -16.69 -10.98 3.11
C TRP A 77 -16.97 -10.51 1.68
N TYR A 78 -16.53 -11.34 0.74
CA TYR A 78 -16.68 -11.15 -0.70
C TYR A 78 -17.39 -12.33 -1.35
N GLU A 79 -18.21 -12.02 -2.33
CA GLU A 79 -18.74 -12.97 -3.30
C GLU A 79 -17.58 -13.60 -4.10
N PRO A 80 -17.75 -14.80 -4.70
CA PRO A 80 -16.74 -15.40 -5.57
C PRO A 80 -16.28 -14.48 -6.70
N GLU A 81 -17.16 -13.60 -7.16
CA GLU A 81 -16.92 -12.62 -8.22
C GLU A 81 -16.17 -11.35 -7.75
N GLY A 82 -15.97 -11.17 -6.44
CA GLY A 82 -15.18 -10.07 -5.85
C GLY A 82 -15.98 -8.85 -5.40
N ASN A 83 -17.32 -8.91 -5.47
CA ASN A 83 -18.19 -7.91 -4.84
C ASN A 83 -18.28 -8.18 -3.34
N HIS A 84 -18.55 -7.16 -2.52
CA HIS A 84 -18.84 -7.40 -1.10
C HIS A 84 -20.09 -8.26 -0.96
N GLU A 85 -20.07 -9.17 0.01
CA GLU A 85 -21.27 -9.94 0.35
C GLU A 85 -22.40 -9.00 0.77
N ARG A 86 -23.61 -9.38 0.36
CA ARG A 86 -24.79 -8.60 0.64
C ARG A 86 -25.17 -8.71 2.12
N LYS A 87 -25.65 -7.61 2.69
CA LYS A 87 -26.32 -7.62 3.99
C LYS A 87 -27.83 -7.85 3.86
N ASP A 88 -28.42 -8.60 4.79
CA ASP A 88 -29.87 -8.74 4.89
C ASP A 88 -30.55 -7.50 5.50
N ALA A 89 -31.86 -7.59 5.77
CA ALA A 89 -32.62 -6.48 6.33
C ALA A 89 -32.23 -6.12 7.78
N ASP A 90 -31.56 -7.04 8.47
CA ASP A 90 -31.11 -6.91 9.87
C ASP A 90 -29.60 -6.58 9.96
N ASP A 91 -28.98 -6.19 8.84
CA ASP A 91 -27.55 -5.88 8.69
C ASP A 91 -26.60 -7.08 8.87
N HIS A 92 -27.10 -8.32 8.75
CA HIS A 92 -26.24 -9.51 8.78
C HIS A 92 -25.66 -9.81 7.40
N ILE A 93 -24.39 -10.18 7.34
CA ILE A 93 -23.72 -10.60 6.11
C ILE A 93 -24.25 -11.97 5.68
N MET A 94 -24.75 -12.05 4.46
CA MET A 94 -25.30 -13.28 3.87
C MET A 94 -24.20 -14.11 3.21
N ILE A 95 -23.51 -14.93 3.99
CA ILE A 95 -22.41 -15.78 3.52
C ILE A 95 -22.96 -16.99 2.74
N ARG A 96 -22.43 -17.24 1.54
CA ARG A 96 -22.81 -18.36 0.66
C ARG A 96 -21.65 -19.31 0.40
N ALA A 97 -21.94 -20.46 -0.20
CA ALA A 97 -20.88 -21.33 -0.69
C ALA A 97 -20.04 -20.60 -1.75
N GLY A 98 -18.72 -20.66 -1.61
CA GLY A 98 -17.76 -19.95 -2.44
C GLY A 98 -17.40 -18.55 -1.96
N SER A 99 -18.11 -17.98 -0.98
CA SER A 99 -17.74 -16.69 -0.38
C SER A 99 -16.32 -16.75 0.19
N ILE A 100 -15.63 -15.61 0.11
CA ILE A 100 -14.27 -15.44 0.56
C ILE A 100 -14.22 -14.36 1.62
N GLU A 101 -13.75 -14.72 2.80
CA GLU A 101 -13.31 -13.76 3.81
C GLU A 101 -11.88 -13.35 3.50
N LEU A 102 -11.63 -12.06 3.36
CA LEU A 102 -10.32 -11.51 3.00
C LEU A 102 -9.90 -10.43 3.99
N ALA A 103 -8.69 -10.57 4.50
CA ALA A 103 -7.96 -9.50 5.18
C ALA A 103 -6.57 -9.35 4.56
N PHE A 104 -5.90 -8.23 4.85
CA PHE A 104 -4.50 -8.02 4.48
C PHE A 104 -3.64 -7.91 5.72
N TYR A 105 -2.55 -8.66 5.72
CA TYR A 105 -1.43 -8.46 6.64
C TYR A 105 -0.36 -7.64 5.92
N VAL A 106 0.09 -6.55 6.55
CA VAL A 106 1.10 -5.65 6.01
C VAL A 106 2.24 -5.57 7.00
N ALA A 107 3.48 -5.78 6.56
CA ALA A 107 4.66 -5.70 7.41
C ALA A 107 5.82 -4.98 6.70
N VAL A 108 6.56 -4.17 7.46
CA VAL A 108 7.85 -3.62 7.01
C VAL A 108 8.94 -4.59 7.38
N VAL A 109 9.61 -5.14 6.37
CA VAL A 109 10.68 -6.13 6.52
C VAL A 109 12.00 -5.59 5.96
N GLY A 110 13.11 -6.24 6.33
CA GLY A 110 14.45 -5.86 5.88
C GLY A 110 15.25 -5.14 6.97
N ASP A 111 16.10 -4.21 6.55
CA ASP A 111 16.94 -3.40 7.43
C ASP A 111 17.12 -1.98 6.86
N GLN A 112 17.89 -1.15 7.57
CA GLN A 112 18.13 0.25 7.20
C GLN A 112 18.71 0.46 5.79
N SER A 113 19.38 -0.55 5.23
CA SER A 113 19.92 -0.48 3.88
C SER A 113 18.84 -0.64 2.81
N ALA A 114 17.74 -1.34 3.12
CA ALA A 114 16.64 -1.61 2.21
C ALA A 114 15.38 -2.13 2.93
N TRP A 115 14.55 -1.23 3.48
CA TRP A 115 13.22 -1.60 3.96
C TRP A 115 12.30 -1.97 2.80
N ARG A 116 11.43 -2.96 2.98
CA ARG A 116 10.39 -3.36 2.02
C ARG A 116 9.06 -3.49 2.75
N VAL A 117 7.97 -3.18 2.06
CA VAL A 117 6.62 -3.43 2.59
C VAL A 117 6.10 -4.71 1.96
N GLU A 118 5.93 -5.74 2.76
CA GLU A 118 5.27 -6.99 2.36
C GLU A 118 3.77 -6.87 2.64
N VAL A 119 2.97 -7.29 1.66
CA VAL A 119 1.51 -7.35 1.77
C VAL A 119 1.10 -8.78 1.45
N THR A 120 0.45 -9.43 2.40
CA THR A 120 0.02 -10.84 2.33
C THR A 120 -1.51 -10.89 2.46
N PRO A 121 -2.23 -11.48 1.50
CA PRO A 121 -3.65 -11.74 1.66
C PRO A 121 -3.85 -12.90 2.64
N LEU A 122 -4.77 -12.71 3.58
CA LEU A 122 -5.29 -13.74 4.48
C LEU A 122 -6.70 -14.07 3.99
N ALA A 123 -6.85 -15.20 3.28
CA ALA A 123 -8.10 -15.55 2.63
C ALA A 123 -8.66 -16.90 3.11
N LEU A 124 -9.93 -16.92 3.47
CA LEU A 124 -10.68 -18.13 3.81
C LEU A 124 -11.87 -18.27 2.88
N GLN A 125 -12.09 -19.46 2.31
CA GLN A 125 -13.21 -19.75 1.43
C GLN A 125 -14.22 -20.67 2.12
N VAL A 126 -15.50 -20.33 2.04
CA VAL A 126 -16.59 -21.22 2.45
C VAL A 126 -16.79 -22.30 1.39
N VAL A 127 -16.58 -23.56 1.77
CA VAL A 127 -16.72 -24.71 0.88
C VAL A 127 -18.05 -25.41 1.14
N GLN A 128 -18.83 -25.64 0.08
CA GLN A 128 -20.11 -26.33 0.18
C GLN A 128 -19.94 -27.72 0.82
N GLY A 129 -20.74 -28.02 1.84
CA GLY A 129 -20.69 -29.31 2.53
C GLY A 129 -19.54 -29.48 3.51
N SER A 130 -18.69 -28.46 3.71
CA SER A 130 -17.67 -28.44 4.77
C SER A 130 -18.12 -27.53 5.91
N PRO A 131 -18.01 -27.97 7.18
CA PRO A 131 -18.23 -27.09 8.33
C PRO A 131 -17.05 -26.14 8.60
N GLN A 132 -15.89 -26.39 7.99
CA GLN A 132 -14.69 -25.56 8.15
C GLN A 132 -14.39 -24.80 6.84
N PRO A 133 -14.15 -23.48 6.91
CA PRO A 133 -13.59 -22.75 5.78
C PRO A 133 -12.24 -23.34 5.35
N ARG A 134 -11.95 -23.26 4.06
CA ARG A 134 -10.66 -23.63 3.49
C ARG A 134 -9.78 -22.39 3.41
N GLU A 135 -8.57 -22.47 3.94
CA GLU A 135 -7.55 -21.45 3.71
C GLU A 135 -7.12 -21.43 2.23
N LEU A 136 -7.11 -20.24 1.64
CA LEU A 136 -6.56 -19.99 0.32
C LEU A 136 -5.18 -19.35 0.48
N LYS A 137 -4.13 -20.12 0.16
CA LYS A 137 -2.76 -19.60 0.16
C LYS A 137 -2.54 -18.67 -1.04
N PRO A 138 -1.58 -17.73 -0.99
CA PRO A 138 -1.32 -16.79 -2.08
C PRO A 138 -1.15 -17.43 -3.48
N ASP A 139 -0.57 -18.63 -3.55
CA ASP A 139 -0.33 -19.37 -4.81
C ASP A 139 -1.36 -20.50 -5.06
N ASP A 140 -2.47 -20.54 -4.31
CA ASP A 140 -3.53 -21.53 -4.50
C ASP A 140 -4.25 -21.28 -5.83
N PRO A 141 -4.36 -22.26 -6.75
CA PRO A 141 -5.12 -22.09 -7.99
C PRO A 141 -6.60 -21.73 -7.80
N ALA A 142 -7.15 -21.96 -6.60
CA ALA A 142 -8.50 -21.56 -6.24
C ALA A 142 -8.62 -20.10 -5.77
N MET A 143 -7.51 -19.38 -5.59
CA MET A 143 -7.51 -17.95 -5.28
C MET A 143 -8.06 -17.17 -6.49
N PRO A 144 -9.15 -16.39 -6.34
CA PRO A 144 -9.65 -15.60 -7.45
C PRO A 144 -8.67 -14.49 -7.85
N GLY A 145 -8.54 -14.24 -9.16
CA GLY A 145 -7.64 -13.22 -9.69
C GLY A 145 -7.94 -11.79 -9.21
N TRP A 146 -9.18 -11.50 -8.76
CA TRP A 146 -9.51 -10.19 -8.20
C TRP A 146 -8.80 -9.92 -6.85
N VAL A 147 -8.39 -10.97 -6.12
CA VAL A 147 -7.60 -10.82 -4.88
C VAL A 147 -6.22 -10.26 -5.21
N GLU A 148 -5.60 -10.74 -6.29
CA GLU A 148 -4.32 -10.19 -6.78
C GLU A 148 -4.48 -8.72 -7.21
N GLY A 149 -5.60 -8.38 -7.87
CA GLY A 149 -5.91 -6.98 -8.22
C GLY A 149 -5.98 -6.06 -7.00
N LYS A 150 -6.73 -6.44 -5.95
CA LYS A 150 -6.79 -5.67 -4.69
C LYS A 150 -5.43 -5.56 -4.01
N LEU A 151 -4.63 -6.61 -4.08
CA LEU A 151 -3.29 -6.66 -3.50
C LEU A 151 -2.34 -5.69 -4.21
N ASP A 152 -2.40 -5.63 -5.55
CA ASP A 152 -1.62 -4.69 -6.35
C ASP A 152 -2.05 -3.24 -6.11
N ASP A 153 -3.35 -2.99 -6.06
CA ASP A 153 -3.90 -1.66 -5.77
C ASP A 153 -3.48 -1.15 -4.38
N LEU A 154 -3.34 -2.05 -3.41
CA LEU A 154 -2.86 -1.72 -2.07
C LEU A 154 -1.35 -1.47 -2.07
N ARG A 155 -0.56 -2.31 -2.76
CA ARG A 155 0.89 -2.12 -2.89
C ARG A 155 1.24 -0.80 -3.56
N VAL A 156 0.52 -0.44 -4.63
CA VAL A 156 0.72 0.83 -5.32
C VAL A 156 0.41 2.01 -4.39
N ALA A 157 -0.72 1.99 -3.69
CA ALA A 157 -1.08 3.04 -2.74
C ALA A 157 -0.04 3.19 -1.62
N ILE A 158 0.44 2.08 -1.05
CA ILE A 158 1.51 2.09 -0.05
C ILE A 158 2.79 2.68 -0.65
N HIS A 159 3.19 2.25 -1.84
CA HIS A 159 4.40 2.74 -2.49
C HIS A 159 4.37 4.25 -2.70
N GLU A 160 3.27 4.78 -3.25
CA GLU A 160 3.09 6.21 -3.45
C GLU A 160 3.17 6.99 -2.12
N ARG A 161 2.53 6.47 -1.07
CA ARG A 161 2.51 7.12 0.25
C ARG A 161 3.88 7.12 0.90
N VAL A 162 4.61 6.01 0.84
CA VAL A 162 5.97 5.89 1.40
C VAL A 162 6.93 6.82 0.65
N MET A 163 6.88 6.85 -0.69
CA MET A 163 7.73 7.75 -1.48
C MET A 163 7.45 9.22 -1.18
N SER A 164 6.17 9.58 -0.98
CA SER A 164 5.77 10.92 -0.58
C SER A 164 6.32 11.29 0.82
N ALA A 165 6.22 10.39 1.80
CA ALA A 165 6.69 10.61 3.16
C ALA A 165 8.22 10.79 3.22
N ILE A 166 8.96 9.92 2.53
CA ILE A 166 10.43 9.98 2.45
C ILE A 166 10.89 11.26 1.75
N GLY A 167 10.26 11.63 0.63
CA GLY A 167 10.60 12.85 -0.12
C GLY A 167 10.30 14.15 0.63
N SER A 168 9.33 14.12 1.55
CA SER A 168 8.93 15.29 2.35
C SER A 168 9.76 15.48 3.62
N GLY A 169 10.58 14.49 4.01
CA GLY A 169 11.23 14.47 5.33
C GLY A 169 10.22 14.50 6.48
N ALA A 170 8.99 14.04 6.24
CA ALA A 170 7.88 14.15 7.18
C ALA A 170 8.12 13.21 8.38
N ALA A 171 8.53 13.79 9.50
CA ALA A 171 8.39 13.18 10.80
C ALA A 171 6.90 13.19 11.21
N ALA A 172 6.44 12.07 11.74
CA ALA A 172 5.07 11.74 12.14
C ALA A 172 4.25 12.89 12.77
N PRO A 173 2.95 13.06 12.45
CA PRO A 173 2.03 13.71 13.37
C PRO A 173 1.92 12.90 14.68
N PRO A 174 1.79 13.57 15.85
CA PRO A 174 1.73 12.88 17.13
C PRO A 174 0.50 11.96 17.21
N ALA A 175 0.73 10.74 17.71
CA ALA A 175 -0.33 9.80 18.08
C ALA A 175 -1.35 10.51 18.99
N ALA A 176 -2.64 10.39 18.65
CA ALA A 176 -3.72 10.92 19.45
C ALA A 176 -3.76 10.23 20.84
N PRO A 177 -4.12 10.96 21.91
CA PRO A 177 -4.06 10.50 23.30
C PRO A 177 -5.05 9.40 23.65
#